data_AF-A0AAN8N1L6-F1
#
_entry.id   AF-A0AAN8N1L6-F1
#
_cell.length_a   1.000
_cell.length_b   1.000
_cell.length_c   1.000
_cell.angle_alpha   90.00
_cell.angle_beta   90.00
_cell.angle_gamma   90.00
#
_symmetry.space_group_name_H-M   'P 1'
#
loop_
_entity.id
_entity.type
_entity.pdbx_description
1 polymer ?
#
loop_
_entity_poly.entity_id
_entity_poly.type
_entity_poly.pdbx_seq_one_letter_code
_entity_poly.pdbx_strand_id
1 'polypeptide(L)'
;MLRHYFADIYLLYLQSRLDVYEGPSGSLKNTKKSPIPRTMGDYYHQAGGKTPPGPIPDPTSTAPAIPLPTVTQTPPVFEHITEAGQRTLWVLFVLMLISTLALVALSWKVPIAKRLFFQVTTYVTLISTFTYYAMATGGGWDYHHIWVSNEHKHDIPDTHSVVLRQIFWVRYVDWVLTTPLVLFNLCALAGLSGSNILNVIVASTAMNFTGFFTIYSYGSSNKWGWYTMSWIAFLTVGRNLLINGRAKAQSRGVQLLYNPTSVYTVIVWIGYRVILGVSDFSGGISPDETVVVFAILDILAKPALGFWLVLGHQKSNSQVELDGVWTEGFGHREGAIRVGEGAGGGEA
;
A
#
# COMPACT_ATOMS: atom_id res chain seq x y z
N MET A 1 22.76 4.39 7.78
CA MET A 1 21.87 3.72 8.75
C MET A 1 20.79 2.88 8.10
N LEU A 2 19.90 3.40 7.24
CA LEU A 2 18.86 2.56 6.59
C LEU A 2 19.40 1.42 5.71
N ARG A 3 20.53 1.61 5.01
CA ARG A 3 21.18 0.55 4.21
C ARG A 3 21.58 -0.70 5.00
N HIS A 4 21.88 -0.58 6.30
CA HIS A 4 22.25 -1.74 7.12
C HIS A 4 21.01 -2.50 7.60
N TYR A 5 19.94 -1.82 8.01
CA TYR A 5 18.70 -2.50 8.42
C TYR A 5 18.03 -3.30 7.29
N PHE A 6 18.08 -2.81 6.05
CA PHE A 6 17.58 -3.57 4.88
C PHE A 6 18.48 -4.77 4.54
N ALA A 7 19.80 -4.64 4.71
CA ALA A 7 20.74 -5.73 4.49
C ALA A 7 20.62 -6.80 5.58
N ASP A 8 20.48 -6.42 6.85
CA ASP A 8 20.46 -7.36 7.97
C ASP A 8 19.19 -8.23 7.96
N ILE A 9 18.03 -7.67 7.61
CA ILE A 9 16.79 -8.45 7.49
C ILE A 9 16.82 -9.35 6.24
N TYR A 10 17.38 -8.86 5.13
CA TYR A 10 17.55 -9.66 3.91
C TYR A 10 18.61 -10.76 4.07
N LEU A 11 19.66 -10.53 4.86
CA LEU A 11 20.68 -11.52 5.19
C LEU A 11 20.16 -12.56 6.18
N LEU A 12 19.35 -12.18 7.17
CA LEU A 12 18.66 -13.16 8.04
C LEU A 12 17.72 -14.06 7.24
N TYR A 13 17.06 -13.51 6.21
CA TYR A 13 16.24 -14.28 5.27
C TYR A 13 17.07 -15.22 4.38
N LEU A 14 18.21 -14.75 3.84
CA LEU A 14 19.13 -15.60 3.06
C LEU A 14 19.81 -16.69 3.90
N GLN A 15 20.17 -16.40 5.16
CA GLN A 15 20.73 -17.38 6.09
C GLN A 15 19.74 -18.53 6.33
N SER A 16 18.46 -18.21 6.51
CA SER A 16 17.39 -19.21 6.66
C SER A 16 17.16 -20.08 5.40
N ARG A 17 17.62 -19.62 4.22
CA ARG A 17 17.60 -20.40 2.97
C ARG A 17 18.80 -21.32 2.83
N LEU A 18 19.97 -20.97 3.40
CA LEU A 18 21.19 -21.79 3.30
C LEU A 18 21.14 -23.00 4.26
N ASP A 19 20.53 -22.86 5.44
CA ASP A 19 20.36 -23.95 6.41
C ASP A 19 19.45 -25.08 5.89
N VAL A 20 18.67 -24.84 4.83
CA VAL A 20 17.81 -25.84 4.18
C VAL A 20 18.57 -26.66 3.12
N TYR A 21 19.73 -26.18 2.64
CA TYR A 21 20.50 -26.84 1.58
C TYR A 21 21.74 -27.62 2.07
N GLU A 22 22.23 -27.39 3.29
CA GLU A 22 23.30 -28.20 3.89
C GLU A 22 22.74 -29.30 4.80
N GLY A 23 22.17 -30.35 4.20
CA GLY A 23 21.96 -31.63 4.87
C GLY A 23 23.26 -32.46 4.91
N PRO A 24 23.53 -33.23 5.97
CA PRO A 24 24.78 -33.99 6.10
C PRO A 24 24.87 -35.11 5.08
N SER A 25 26.06 -35.28 4.50
CA SER A 25 26.39 -36.37 3.58
C SER A 25 26.30 -37.72 4.29
N GLY A 26 25.43 -38.62 3.81
CA GLY A 26 25.43 -40.00 4.28
C GLY A 26 24.15 -40.80 4.05
N SER A 27 24.28 -41.81 3.18
CA SER A 27 23.53 -43.08 3.18
C SER A 27 22.04 -43.06 2.82
N LEU A 28 21.75 -43.64 1.64
CA LEU A 28 20.46 -44.14 1.20
C LEU A 28 19.83 -45.08 2.24
N LYS A 29 18.67 -44.72 2.81
CA LYS A 29 17.65 -45.66 3.32
C LYS A 29 16.28 -44.98 3.52
N ASN A 30 15.31 -45.44 2.72
CA ASN A 30 13.84 -45.40 2.89
C ASN A 30 13.19 -44.20 3.61
N THR A 31 12.51 -43.33 2.87
CA THR A 31 11.47 -42.45 3.40
C THR A 31 10.20 -42.40 2.51
N LYS A 32 9.10 -42.71 3.20
CA LYS A 32 7.66 -42.52 2.96
C LYS A 32 7.20 -41.64 1.77
N LYS A 33 6.17 -42.18 1.09
CA LYS A 33 5.09 -41.55 0.30
C LYS A 33 5.17 -40.02 0.12
N SER A 34 5.31 -39.61 -1.14
CA SER A 34 5.03 -38.26 -1.64
C SER A 34 3.64 -37.78 -1.20
N PRO A 35 3.45 -36.51 -0.77
CA PRO A 35 2.13 -35.98 -0.47
C PRO A 35 1.35 -35.77 -1.77
N ILE A 36 0.12 -36.26 -1.80
CA ILE A 36 -0.88 -36.00 -2.84
C ILE A 36 -1.09 -34.47 -2.95
N PRO A 37 -1.17 -33.89 -4.16
CA PRO A 37 -1.50 -32.47 -4.30
C PRO A 37 -2.89 -32.20 -3.73
N ARG A 38 -3.00 -31.29 -2.76
CA ARG A 38 -4.29 -30.92 -2.17
C ARG A 38 -5.15 -30.23 -3.21
N THR A 39 -6.40 -30.65 -3.30
CA THR A 39 -7.38 -30.06 -4.22
C THR A 39 -8.06 -28.87 -3.55
N MET A 40 -8.74 -28.02 -4.35
CA MET A 40 -9.50 -26.87 -3.86
C MET A 40 -10.45 -27.22 -2.68
N GLY A 41 -10.99 -28.44 -2.66
CA GLY A 41 -11.87 -28.94 -1.59
C GLY A 41 -11.20 -29.02 -0.22
N ASP A 42 -9.89 -29.29 -0.16
CA ASP A 42 -9.16 -29.46 1.10
C ASP A 42 -8.92 -28.12 1.82
N TYR A 43 -8.93 -26.99 1.08
CA TYR A 43 -8.70 -25.65 1.64
C TYR A 43 -9.97 -25.02 2.23
N TYR A 44 -11.15 -25.31 1.66
CA TYR A 44 -12.43 -24.80 2.19
C TYR A 44 -12.76 -25.31 3.60
N HIS A 45 -12.23 -26.48 3.98
CA HIS A 45 -12.42 -27.03 5.32
C HIS A 45 -11.59 -26.32 6.41
N GLN A 46 -10.59 -25.52 6.04
CA GLN A 46 -9.68 -24.86 7.00
C GLN A 46 -9.98 -23.37 7.22
N ALA A 47 -10.64 -22.70 6.27
CA ALA A 47 -11.09 -21.32 6.40
C ALA A 47 -12.61 -21.29 6.61
N GLY A 48 -13.03 -21.20 7.88
CA GLY A 48 -14.43 -21.34 8.31
C GLY A 48 -15.43 -20.53 7.47
N GLY A 49 -16.41 -21.24 6.91
CA GLY A 49 -17.76 -20.71 6.70
C GLY A 49 -18.19 -20.31 5.29
N LYS A 50 -17.60 -20.83 4.21
CA LYS A 50 -18.17 -20.68 2.85
C LYS A 50 -18.56 -22.03 2.25
N THR A 51 -19.78 -22.12 1.72
CA THR A 51 -20.31 -23.33 1.06
C THR A 51 -19.51 -23.67 -0.19
N PRO A 52 -19.24 -24.97 -0.46
CA PRO A 52 -18.49 -25.40 -1.63
C PRO A 52 -19.20 -25.01 -2.95
N PRO A 53 -18.45 -24.71 -4.03
CA PRO A 53 -19.03 -24.61 -5.36
C PRO A 53 -19.68 -25.95 -5.73
N GLY A 54 -20.85 -25.87 -6.39
CA GLY A 54 -21.69 -27.03 -6.70
C GLY A 54 -21.02 -28.11 -7.57
N PRO A 55 -21.69 -29.26 -7.76
CA PRO A 55 -21.09 -30.42 -8.42
C PRO A 55 -20.63 -30.11 -9.85
N ILE A 56 -19.41 -30.54 -10.16
CA ILE A 56 -18.86 -30.52 -11.53
C ILE A 56 -19.59 -31.61 -12.34
N PRO A 57 -20.10 -31.33 -13.56
CA PRO A 57 -20.73 -32.35 -14.37
C PRO A 57 -19.70 -33.38 -14.87
N ASP A 58 -20.08 -34.67 -14.82
CA ASP A 58 -19.25 -35.79 -15.30
C ASP A 58 -18.97 -35.69 -16.81
N PRO A 59 -17.71 -35.84 -17.27
CA PRO A 59 -17.43 -35.94 -18.69
C PRO A 59 -17.81 -37.34 -19.19
N THR A 60 -18.89 -37.42 -19.98
CA THR A 60 -19.22 -38.62 -20.75
C THR A 60 -18.14 -38.88 -21.79
N SER A 61 -17.39 -39.96 -21.63
CA SER A 61 -16.33 -40.39 -22.53
C SER A 61 -16.90 -41.15 -23.72
N THR A 62 -16.90 -40.53 -24.90
CA THR A 62 -16.79 -41.26 -26.18
C THR A 62 -15.48 -40.82 -26.83
N ALA A 63 -14.45 -41.67 -26.74
CA ALA A 63 -13.14 -41.42 -27.30
C ALA A 63 -13.11 -41.72 -28.82
N PRO A 64 -12.59 -40.81 -29.68
CA PRO A 64 -12.24 -41.13 -31.06
C PRO A 64 -10.93 -41.92 -31.14
N ALA A 65 -10.87 -42.90 -32.05
CA ALA A 65 -9.76 -43.83 -32.28
C ALA A 65 -8.60 -43.25 -33.11
N ILE A 66 -8.11 -42.05 -32.76
CA ILE A 66 -6.89 -41.47 -33.32
C ILE A 66 -6.04 -41.00 -32.13
N PRO A 67 -4.75 -41.37 -32.02
CA PRO A 67 -3.89 -40.86 -30.97
C PRO A 67 -3.53 -39.40 -31.29
N LEU A 68 -4.46 -38.48 -31.04
CA LEU A 68 -4.10 -37.07 -30.90
C LEU A 68 -3.28 -36.94 -29.62
N PRO A 69 -2.20 -36.14 -29.60
CA PRO A 69 -1.58 -35.75 -28.36
C PRO A 69 -2.68 -35.10 -27.51
N THR A 70 -3.08 -35.79 -26.44
CA THR A 70 -4.03 -35.25 -25.47
C THR A 70 -3.31 -34.10 -24.80
N VAL A 71 -3.65 -32.86 -25.16
CA VAL A 71 -3.23 -31.68 -24.41
C VAL A 71 -3.90 -31.77 -23.05
N THR A 72 -3.28 -32.46 -22.11
CA THR A 72 -3.67 -32.42 -20.71
C THR A 72 -3.47 -30.99 -20.25
N GLN A 73 -4.56 -30.26 -19.99
CA GLN A 73 -4.46 -28.94 -19.39
C GLN A 73 -3.70 -29.07 -18.07
N THR A 74 -2.53 -28.44 -17.98
CA THR A 74 -1.76 -28.39 -16.74
C THR A 74 -2.64 -27.74 -15.67
N PRO A 75 -2.80 -28.36 -14.48
CA PRO A 75 -3.61 -27.76 -13.42
C PRO A 75 -3.07 -26.37 -13.06
N PRO A 76 -3.93 -25.43 -12.64
CA PRO A 76 -3.50 -24.09 -12.30
C PRO A 76 -2.52 -24.11 -11.13
N VAL A 77 -1.46 -23.32 -11.24
CA VAL A 77 -0.46 -23.15 -10.18
C VAL A 77 -0.93 -22.06 -9.24
N PHE A 78 -1.05 -22.36 -7.95
CA PHE A 78 -1.46 -21.40 -6.94
C PHE A 78 -0.24 -20.77 -6.27
N GLU A 79 -0.11 -19.45 -6.40
CA GLU A 79 0.86 -18.66 -5.65
C GLU A 79 0.14 -18.01 -4.46
N HIS A 80 0.40 -18.54 -3.27
CA HIS A 80 -0.17 -18.06 -2.00
C HIS A 80 0.95 -17.78 -1.01
N ILE A 81 0.69 -16.93 -0.02
CA ILE A 81 1.62 -16.71 1.08
C ILE A 81 1.86 -17.99 1.88
N THR A 82 3.07 -18.14 2.40
CA THR A 82 3.39 -19.20 3.34
C THR A 82 3.18 -18.71 4.77
N GLU A 83 3.56 -19.54 5.75
CA GLU A 83 3.53 -19.16 7.16
C GLU A 83 4.35 -17.89 7.43
N ALA A 84 5.41 -17.63 6.66
CA ALA A 84 6.24 -16.44 6.82
C ALA A 84 5.48 -15.15 6.47
N GLY A 85 4.77 -15.10 5.34
CA GLY A 85 3.92 -13.97 4.98
C GLY A 85 2.77 -13.79 5.97
N GLN A 86 2.16 -14.89 6.41
CA GLN A 86 1.08 -14.87 7.39
C GLN A 86 1.54 -14.28 8.74
N ARG A 87 2.70 -14.69 9.26
CA ARG A 87 3.30 -14.13 10.47
C ARG A 87 3.61 -12.64 10.29
N THR A 88 4.09 -12.23 9.12
CA THR A 88 4.38 -10.83 8.81
C THR A 88 3.12 -9.96 8.89
N LEU A 89 1.98 -10.42 8.35
CA LEU A 89 0.71 -9.69 8.45
C LEU A 89 0.28 -9.48 9.91
N TRP A 90 0.40 -10.50 10.75
CA TRP A 90 0.09 -10.40 12.18
C TRP A 90 1.02 -9.46 12.94
N VAL A 91 2.32 -9.51 12.66
CA VAL A 91 3.29 -8.57 13.26
C VAL A 91 2.93 -7.14 12.91
N LEU A 92 2.58 -6.87 11.65
CA LEU A 92 2.21 -5.53 11.20
C LEU A 92 0.89 -5.04 11.80
N PHE A 93 -0.10 -5.91 11.93
CA PHE A 93 -1.32 -5.60 12.67
C PHE A 93 -1.01 -5.11 14.09
N VAL A 94 -0.18 -5.84 14.84
CA VAL A 94 0.20 -5.47 16.21
C VAL A 94 0.98 -4.16 16.25
N LEU A 95 1.95 -3.96 15.33
CA LEU A 95 2.73 -2.72 15.26
C LEU A 95 1.87 -1.50 14.93
N MET A 96 0.92 -1.63 14.00
CA MET A 96 -0.03 -0.57 13.66
C MET A 96 -0.94 -0.26 14.85
N LEU A 97 -1.46 -1.28 15.53
CA LEU A 97 -2.32 -1.12 16.71
C LEU A 97 -1.58 -0.40 17.85
N ILE A 98 -0.36 -0.83 18.18
CA ILE A 98 0.48 -0.17 19.20
C ILE A 98 0.73 1.29 18.82
N SER A 99 1.05 1.55 17.54
CA SER A 99 1.26 2.91 17.05
C SER A 99 0.01 3.78 17.18
N THR A 100 -1.16 3.25 16.86
CA THR A 100 -2.45 3.93 17.05
C THR A 100 -2.69 4.25 18.52
N LEU A 101 -2.55 3.29 19.42
CA LEU A 101 -2.74 3.49 20.87
C LEU A 101 -1.75 4.53 21.42
N ALA A 102 -0.49 4.49 20.99
CA ALA A 102 0.50 5.47 21.39
C ALA A 102 0.16 6.89 20.89
N LEU A 103 -0.28 7.04 19.64
CA LEU A 103 -0.70 8.35 19.10
C LEU A 103 -1.94 8.90 19.81
N VAL A 104 -2.91 8.04 20.15
CA VAL A 104 -4.07 8.42 20.97
C VAL A 104 -3.62 8.90 22.35
N ALA A 105 -2.76 8.14 23.04
CA ALA A 105 -2.25 8.51 24.36
C ALA A 105 -1.46 9.82 24.35
N LEU A 106 -0.64 10.05 23.31
CA LEU A 106 0.08 11.32 23.14
C LEU A 106 -0.87 12.49 22.85
N SER A 107 -1.98 12.26 22.13
CA SER A 107 -2.96 13.29 21.80
C SER A 107 -3.66 13.87 23.04
N TRP A 108 -3.85 13.06 24.10
CA TRP A 108 -4.50 13.50 25.34
C TRP A 108 -3.74 14.61 26.06
N LYS A 109 -2.41 14.69 25.86
CA LYS A 109 -1.55 15.72 26.47
C LYS A 109 -1.57 17.06 25.72
N VAL A 110 -2.24 17.13 24.57
CA VAL A 110 -2.26 18.31 23.69
C VAL A 110 -3.64 18.99 23.76
N PRO A 111 -3.76 20.33 23.74
CA PRO A 111 -5.07 20.99 23.65
C PRO A 111 -5.80 20.68 22.34
N ILE A 112 -7.15 20.60 22.36
CA ILE A 112 -7.97 20.17 21.22
C ILE A 112 -7.64 20.93 19.92
N ALA A 113 -7.49 22.25 19.99
CA ALA A 113 -7.16 23.10 18.84
C ALA A 113 -5.85 22.72 18.12
N LYS A 114 -4.93 22.03 18.81
CA LYS A 114 -3.62 21.61 18.28
C LYS A 114 -3.53 20.11 17.97
N ARG A 115 -4.66 19.38 18.08
CA ARG A 115 -4.68 17.91 17.90
C ARG A 115 -4.81 17.46 16.45
N LEU A 116 -5.00 18.34 15.46
CA LEU A 116 -5.31 17.90 14.09
C LEU A 116 -4.26 16.94 13.54
N PHE A 117 -2.97 17.25 13.66
CA PHE A 117 -1.89 16.37 13.20
C PHE A 117 -1.87 15.02 13.92
N PHE A 118 -2.19 14.99 15.22
CA PHE A 118 -2.33 13.74 15.97
C PHE A 118 -3.53 12.94 15.47
N GLN A 119 -4.66 13.60 15.27
CA GLN A 119 -5.92 12.97 14.87
C GLN A 119 -5.79 12.32 13.48
N VAL A 120 -5.28 13.07 12.50
CA VAL A 120 -5.10 12.59 11.12
C VAL A 120 -4.08 11.43 11.09
N THR A 121 -2.97 11.55 11.82
CA THR A 121 -1.97 10.47 11.91
C THR A 121 -2.52 9.23 12.62
N THR A 122 -3.36 9.41 13.64
CA THR A 122 -4.06 8.32 14.32
C THR A 122 -4.98 7.60 13.35
N TYR A 123 -5.77 8.32 12.55
CA TYR A 123 -6.63 7.71 11.53
C TYR A 123 -5.84 6.91 10.50
N VAL A 124 -4.68 7.39 10.05
CA VAL A 124 -3.80 6.63 9.15
C VAL A 124 -3.43 5.28 9.74
N THR A 125 -2.92 5.25 10.97
CA THR A 125 -2.52 3.99 11.63
C THR A 125 -3.71 3.11 12.00
N LEU A 126 -4.86 3.69 12.33
CA LEU A 126 -6.09 2.97 12.65
C LEU A 126 -6.66 2.24 11.42
N ILE A 127 -6.75 2.93 10.28
CA ILE A 127 -7.18 2.33 9.02
C ILE A 127 -6.26 1.16 8.67
N SER A 128 -4.93 1.36 8.78
CA SER A 128 -3.97 0.28 8.54
C SER A 128 -4.08 -0.86 9.54
N THR A 129 -4.41 -0.60 10.80
CA THR A 129 -4.67 -1.67 11.77
C THR A 129 -5.81 -2.57 11.29
N PHE A 130 -6.92 -1.99 10.82
CA PHE A 130 -8.05 -2.77 10.32
C PHE A 130 -7.73 -3.51 9.02
N THR A 131 -7.00 -2.89 8.10
CA THR A 131 -6.68 -3.53 6.81
C THR A 131 -5.69 -4.67 6.99
N TYR A 132 -4.68 -4.54 7.87
CA TYR A 132 -3.78 -5.65 8.21
C TYR A 132 -4.50 -6.79 8.93
N TYR A 133 -5.46 -6.49 9.81
CA TYR A 133 -6.31 -7.51 10.42
C TYR A 133 -7.14 -8.27 9.36
N ALA A 134 -7.73 -7.55 8.40
CA ALA A 134 -8.49 -8.16 7.30
C ALA A 134 -7.60 -9.05 6.41
N MET A 135 -6.37 -8.62 6.09
CA MET A 135 -5.41 -9.42 5.34
C MET A 135 -5.01 -10.69 6.11
N ALA A 136 -4.72 -10.56 7.40
CA ALA A 136 -4.30 -11.68 8.24
C ALA A 136 -5.43 -12.71 8.49
N THR A 137 -6.68 -12.27 8.58
CA THR A 137 -7.83 -13.17 8.82
C THR A 137 -8.40 -13.81 7.56
N GLY A 138 -7.94 -13.40 6.38
CA GLY A 138 -8.38 -13.95 5.10
C GLY A 138 -9.47 -13.16 4.38
N GLY A 139 -9.98 -12.07 4.97
CA GLY A 139 -11.00 -11.21 4.35
C GLY A 139 -10.46 -10.19 3.35
N GLY A 140 -9.14 -9.98 3.32
CA GLY A 140 -8.48 -8.88 2.61
C GLY A 140 -7.74 -9.25 1.32
N TRP A 141 -7.90 -10.47 0.80
CA TRP A 141 -7.22 -10.93 -0.40
C TRP A 141 -8.12 -11.79 -1.30
N ASP A 142 -7.74 -11.91 -2.57
CA ASP A 142 -8.38 -12.77 -3.57
C ASP A 142 -7.33 -13.34 -4.55
N TYR A 143 -7.69 -14.32 -5.37
CA TYR A 143 -6.81 -14.86 -6.41
C TYR A 143 -7.04 -14.16 -7.74
N HIS A 144 -5.97 -13.58 -8.29
CA HIS A 144 -5.96 -12.99 -9.61
C HIS A 144 -5.41 -13.96 -10.65
N HIS A 145 -6.09 -14.05 -11.80
CA HIS A 145 -5.75 -14.96 -12.88
C HIS A 145 -4.66 -14.35 -13.76
N ILE A 146 -3.52 -15.04 -13.87
CA ILE A 146 -2.39 -14.65 -14.71
C ILE A 146 -2.18 -15.74 -15.77
N TRP A 147 -2.24 -15.36 -17.04
CA TRP A 147 -1.92 -16.22 -18.17
C TRP A 147 -0.42 -16.10 -18.45
N VAL A 148 0.31 -17.20 -18.26
CA VAL A 148 1.74 -17.28 -18.59
C VAL A 148 1.88 -18.11 -19.86
N SER A 149 2.46 -17.50 -20.90
CA SER A 149 2.82 -18.20 -22.13
C SER A 149 4.29 -18.57 -22.04
N ASN A 150 4.60 -19.86 -22.07
CA ASN A 150 5.99 -20.32 -22.17
C ASN A 150 6.31 -20.54 -23.64
N GLU A 151 7.06 -19.60 -24.21
CA GLU A 151 7.60 -19.72 -25.56
C GLU A 151 8.73 -20.75 -25.58
N HIS A 152 8.58 -21.78 -26.39
CA HIS A 152 9.60 -22.82 -26.54
C HIS A 152 10.44 -22.53 -27.79
N LYS A 153 11.77 -22.61 -27.67
CA LYS A 153 12.66 -22.60 -28.84
C LYS A 153 12.58 -23.97 -29.54
N HIS A 154 12.58 -23.95 -30.88
CA HIS A 154 12.50 -25.09 -31.79
C HIS A 154 11.10 -25.72 -31.90
N ASP A 155 10.23 -25.22 -32.79
CA ASP A 155 8.98 -25.83 -33.33
C ASP A 155 8.04 -26.59 -32.36
N ILE A 156 8.20 -26.43 -31.04
CA ILE A 156 7.33 -26.98 -30.01
C ILE A 156 6.20 -25.95 -29.79
N PRO A 157 4.92 -26.37 -29.77
CA PRO A 157 3.81 -25.46 -29.50
C PRO A 157 3.96 -24.77 -28.15
N ASP A 158 3.66 -23.47 -28.11
CA ASP A 158 3.65 -22.70 -26.87
C ASP A 158 2.75 -23.36 -25.83
N THR A 159 3.27 -23.49 -24.61
CA THR A 159 2.50 -24.06 -23.50
C THR A 159 1.97 -22.92 -22.65
N HIS A 160 0.65 -22.85 -22.51
CA HIS A 160 -0.02 -21.89 -21.63
C HIS A 160 -0.23 -22.52 -20.25
N SER A 161 0.24 -21.85 -19.20
CA SER A 161 -0.08 -22.19 -17.82
C SER A 161 -0.90 -21.05 -17.19
N VAL A 162 -1.87 -21.44 -16.37
CA VAL A 162 -2.66 -20.50 -15.57
C VAL A 162 -2.04 -20.44 -14.18
N VAL A 163 -1.63 -19.24 -13.77
CA VAL A 163 -1.15 -18.96 -12.42
C VAL A 163 -2.23 -18.16 -11.68
N LEU A 164 -2.68 -18.69 -10.54
CA LEU A 164 -3.60 -18.03 -9.63
C LEU A 164 -2.79 -17.41 -8.50
N ARG A 165 -2.54 -16.10 -8.61
CA ARG A 165 -1.71 -15.36 -7.65
C ARG A 165 -2.57 -14.66 -6.62
N GLN A 166 -2.26 -14.86 -5.35
CA GLN A 166 -2.92 -14.14 -4.25
C GLN A 166 -2.56 -12.66 -4.29
N ILE A 167 -3.59 -11.82 -4.37
CA ILE A 167 -3.49 -10.35 -4.37
C ILE A 167 -4.25 -9.81 -3.15
N PHE A 168 -3.58 -8.95 -2.38
CA PHE A 168 -4.17 -8.28 -1.21
C PHE A 168 -4.90 -7.01 -1.63
N TRP A 169 -6.11 -7.14 -2.18
CA TRP A 169 -6.88 -6.01 -2.70
C TRP A 169 -7.19 -4.93 -1.65
N VAL A 170 -7.35 -5.31 -0.37
CA VAL A 170 -7.65 -4.35 0.71
C VAL A 170 -6.52 -3.36 0.95
N ARG A 171 -5.28 -3.68 0.52
CA ARG A 171 -4.14 -2.77 0.54
C ARG A 171 -4.39 -1.51 -0.30
N TYR A 172 -5.08 -1.64 -1.42
CA TYR A 172 -5.41 -0.50 -2.27
C TYR A 172 -6.48 0.37 -1.64
N VAL A 173 -7.44 -0.23 -0.91
CA VAL A 173 -8.42 0.52 -0.10
C VAL A 173 -7.71 1.29 1.03
N ASP A 174 -6.78 0.63 1.73
CA ASP A 174 -5.94 1.29 2.73
C ASP A 174 -5.21 2.50 2.13
N TRP A 175 -4.57 2.37 0.96
CA TRP A 175 -3.86 3.48 0.33
C TRP A 175 -4.78 4.61 -0.11
N VAL A 176 -5.93 4.31 -0.72
CA VAL A 176 -6.91 5.34 -1.13
C VAL A 176 -7.39 6.17 0.07
N LEU A 177 -7.47 5.57 1.26
CA LEU A 177 -7.90 6.28 2.47
C LEU A 177 -6.73 6.97 3.19
N THR A 178 -5.57 6.32 3.28
CA THR A 178 -4.45 6.80 4.10
C THR A 178 -3.55 7.79 3.38
N THR A 179 -3.32 7.64 2.07
CA THR A 179 -2.43 8.57 1.35
C THR A 179 -2.98 9.99 1.28
N PRO A 180 -4.29 10.25 1.11
CA PRO A 180 -4.84 11.60 1.24
C PRO A 180 -4.63 12.21 2.62
N LEU A 181 -4.73 11.42 3.69
CA LEU A 181 -4.53 11.88 5.07
C LEU A 181 -3.06 12.24 5.34
N VAL A 182 -2.12 11.42 4.85
CA VAL A 182 -0.68 11.74 4.92
C VAL A 182 -0.36 13.03 4.16
N LEU A 183 -0.91 13.18 2.95
CA LEU A 183 -0.70 14.39 2.15
C LEU A 183 -1.34 15.61 2.78
N PHE A 184 -2.52 15.46 3.38
CA PHE A 184 -3.18 16.52 4.11
C PHE A 184 -2.27 17.04 5.23
N ASN A 185 -1.68 16.17 6.05
CA ASN A 185 -0.72 16.57 7.08
C ASN A 185 0.46 17.36 6.50
N LEU A 186 1.08 16.88 5.42
CA LEU A 186 2.22 17.57 4.81
C LEU A 186 1.81 18.93 4.22
N CYS A 187 0.68 19.01 3.53
CA CYS A 187 0.20 20.24 2.92
C CYS A 187 -0.22 21.27 3.97
N ALA A 188 -0.88 20.83 5.05
CA ALA A 188 -1.23 21.67 6.19
C ALA A 188 0.04 22.20 6.87
N LEU A 189 1.06 21.35 7.08
CA LEU A 189 2.34 21.75 7.61
C LEU A 189 3.01 22.82 6.73
N ALA A 190 3.04 22.64 5.40
CA ALA A 190 3.57 23.65 4.48
C ALA A 190 2.73 24.93 4.43
N GLY A 191 1.44 24.88 4.80
CA GLY A 191 0.50 25.99 4.62
C GLY A 191 0.05 26.18 3.17
N LEU A 192 -0.15 25.09 2.44
CA LEU A 192 -0.72 25.14 1.09
C LEU A 192 -2.20 25.55 1.13
N SER A 193 -2.67 26.22 0.08
CA SER A 193 -4.08 26.61 -0.06
C SER A 193 -4.99 25.39 -0.20
N GLY A 194 -6.27 25.55 0.16
CA GLY A 194 -7.27 24.47 0.03
C GLY A 194 -7.39 23.92 -1.39
N SER A 195 -7.24 24.76 -2.42
CA SER A 195 -7.19 24.33 -3.83
C SER A 195 -5.99 23.42 -4.12
N ASN A 196 -4.79 23.76 -3.63
CA ASN A 196 -3.62 22.91 -3.78
C ASN A 196 -3.77 21.59 -3.00
N ILE A 197 -4.33 21.64 -1.79
CA ILE A 197 -4.63 20.44 -0.99
C ILE A 197 -5.59 19.52 -1.74
N LEU A 198 -6.69 20.06 -2.28
CA LEU A 198 -7.67 19.30 -3.05
C LEU A 198 -7.03 18.65 -4.29
N ASN A 199 -6.25 19.42 -5.05
CA ASN A 199 -5.54 18.92 -6.23
C ASN A 199 -4.60 17.75 -5.89
N VAL A 200 -3.87 17.86 -4.79
CA VAL A 200 -2.93 16.82 -4.33
C VAL A 200 -3.68 15.57 -3.85
N ILE A 201 -4.80 15.74 -3.13
CA ILE A 201 -5.65 14.62 -2.71
C ILE A 201 -6.25 13.90 -3.92
N VAL A 202 -6.83 14.63 -4.88
CA VAL A 202 -7.41 14.04 -6.10
C VAL A 202 -6.34 13.31 -6.92
N ALA A 203 -5.16 13.91 -7.09
CA ALA A 203 -4.03 13.26 -7.76
C ALA A 203 -3.59 11.98 -7.04
N SER A 204 -3.57 11.99 -5.70
CA SER A 204 -3.23 10.81 -4.90
C SER A 204 -4.27 9.70 -5.01
N THR A 205 -5.55 10.04 -5.01
CA THR A 205 -6.64 9.09 -5.21
C THR A 205 -6.57 8.46 -6.60
N ALA A 206 -6.38 9.29 -7.64
CA ALA A 206 -6.19 8.81 -9.02
C ALA A 206 -4.95 7.89 -9.13
N MET A 207 -3.84 8.25 -8.47
CA MET A 207 -2.62 7.45 -8.43
C MET A 207 -2.85 6.04 -7.86
N ASN A 208 -3.67 5.89 -6.82
CA ASN A 208 -3.96 4.58 -6.23
C ASN A 208 -5.00 3.78 -7.01
N PHE A 209 -6.04 4.43 -7.57
CA PHE A 209 -7.00 3.75 -8.44
C PHE A 209 -6.35 3.20 -9.70
N THR A 210 -5.54 4.01 -10.38
CA THR A 210 -4.79 3.57 -11.57
C THR A 210 -3.81 2.44 -11.23
N GLY A 211 -3.16 2.48 -10.06
CA GLY A 211 -2.35 1.38 -9.54
C GLY A 211 -3.17 0.09 -9.29
N PHE A 212 -4.37 0.21 -8.74
CA PHE A 212 -5.27 -0.94 -8.56
C PHE A 212 -5.73 -1.53 -9.90
N PHE A 213 -6.16 -0.70 -10.84
CA PHE A 213 -6.58 -1.14 -12.18
C PHE A 213 -5.45 -1.78 -12.97
N THR A 214 -4.20 -1.38 -12.73
CA THR A 214 -3.02 -2.03 -13.31
C THR A 214 -2.99 -3.54 -13.02
N ILE A 215 -3.38 -3.94 -11.80
CA ILE A 215 -3.31 -5.35 -11.39
C ILE A 215 -4.44 -6.17 -12.02
N TYR A 216 -5.66 -5.63 -12.01
CA TYR A 216 -6.87 -6.30 -12.48
C TYR A 216 -7.14 -6.15 -13.98
N SER A 217 -6.35 -5.37 -14.70
CA SER A 217 -6.52 -5.18 -16.14
C SER A 217 -6.02 -6.40 -16.92
N TYR A 218 -6.80 -6.81 -17.92
CA TYR A 218 -6.40 -7.83 -18.89
C TYR A 218 -5.59 -7.21 -20.04
N GLY A 219 -4.59 -7.95 -20.52
CA GLY A 219 -3.72 -7.55 -21.63
C GLY A 219 -2.55 -6.64 -21.21
N SER A 220 -1.35 -6.98 -21.69
CA SER A 220 -0.10 -6.28 -21.32
C SER A 220 -0.16 -4.78 -21.59
N SER A 221 -0.66 -4.37 -22.76
CA SER A 221 -0.77 -2.95 -23.14
C SER A 221 -1.63 -2.14 -22.17
N ASN A 222 -2.80 -2.66 -21.79
CA ASN A 222 -3.70 -1.97 -20.86
C ASN A 222 -3.06 -1.84 -19.46
N LYS A 223 -2.37 -2.89 -18.98
CA LYS A 223 -1.65 -2.83 -17.70
C LYS A 223 -0.59 -1.74 -17.72
N TRP A 224 0.22 -1.65 -18.77
CA TRP A 224 1.23 -0.59 -18.93
C TRP A 224 0.60 0.82 -19.01
N GLY A 225 -0.54 0.96 -19.68
CA GLY A 225 -1.30 2.21 -19.71
C GLY A 225 -1.69 2.69 -18.32
N TRP A 226 -2.34 1.83 -17.52
CA TRP A 226 -2.73 2.15 -16.15
C TRP A 226 -1.52 2.44 -15.25
N TYR A 227 -0.45 1.65 -15.38
CA TYR A 227 0.76 1.83 -14.60
C TYR A 227 1.42 3.19 -14.89
N THR A 228 1.48 3.58 -16.16
CA THR A 228 2.02 4.87 -16.60
C THR A 228 1.18 6.04 -16.08
N MET A 229 -0.16 5.93 -16.14
CA MET A 229 -1.06 6.93 -15.55
C MET A 229 -0.86 7.08 -14.03
N SER A 230 -0.60 5.98 -13.31
CA SER A 230 -0.26 6.02 -11.88
C SER A 230 1.02 6.81 -11.61
N TRP A 231 2.07 6.61 -12.43
CA TRP A 231 3.30 7.40 -12.33
C TRP A 231 3.09 8.88 -12.66
N ILE A 232 2.30 9.23 -13.67
CA ILE A 232 1.98 10.63 -14.00
C ILE A 232 1.27 11.30 -12.82
N ALA A 233 0.27 10.64 -12.23
CA ALA A 233 -0.42 11.14 -11.05
C ALA A 233 0.53 11.30 -9.84
N PHE A 234 1.47 10.36 -9.66
CA PHE A 234 2.52 10.47 -8.65
C PHE A 234 3.44 11.68 -8.88
N LEU A 235 3.81 11.99 -10.13
CA LEU A 235 4.61 13.19 -10.45
C LEU A 235 3.86 14.48 -10.09
N THR A 236 2.54 14.52 -10.28
CA THR A 236 1.72 15.67 -9.83
C THR A 236 1.76 15.85 -8.31
N VAL A 237 1.69 14.75 -7.55
CA VAL A 237 1.86 14.76 -6.08
C VAL A 237 3.27 15.24 -5.72
N GLY A 238 4.30 14.64 -6.31
CA GLY A 238 5.71 14.97 -6.07
C GLY A 238 6.03 16.43 -6.37
N ARG A 239 5.54 16.98 -7.48
CA ARG A 239 5.68 18.40 -7.83
C ARG A 239 5.11 19.31 -6.75
N ASN A 240 3.90 19.02 -6.27
CA ASN A 240 3.29 19.85 -5.23
C ASN A 240 4.05 19.76 -3.90
N LEU A 241 4.53 18.57 -3.52
CA LEU A 241 5.28 18.41 -2.28
C LEU A 241 6.65 19.09 -2.36
N LEU A 242 7.39 18.86 -3.43
CA LEU A 242 8.80 19.25 -3.54
C LEU A 242 9.02 20.66 -4.11
N ILE A 243 8.05 21.24 -4.81
CA ILE A 243 8.18 22.60 -5.36
C ILE A 243 7.26 23.54 -4.59
N ASN A 244 5.94 23.37 -4.72
CA ASN A 244 4.97 24.30 -4.14
C ASN A 244 5.04 24.31 -2.60
N GLY A 245 5.05 23.12 -1.99
CA GLY A 245 5.09 22.96 -0.54
C GLY A 245 6.41 23.43 0.06
N ARG A 246 7.55 23.18 -0.61
CA ARG A 246 8.86 23.63 -0.10
C ARG A 246 8.99 25.15 -0.15
N ALA A 247 8.56 25.78 -1.24
CA ALA A 247 8.52 27.24 -1.35
C ALA A 247 7.63 27.86 -0.27
N LYS A 248 6.44 27.30 -0.04
CA LYS A 248 5.51 27.79 0.98
C LYS A 248 6.04 27.57 2.40
N ALA A 249 6.59 26.39 2.69
CA ALA A 249 7.18 26.08 3.98
C ALA A 249 8.34 27.02 4.33
N GLN A 250 9.17 27.39 3.34
CA GLN A 250 10.23 28.37 3.52
C GLN A 250 9.67 29.75 3.87
N SER A 251 8.63 30.22 3.17
CA SER A 251 7.99 31.51 3.48
C SER A 251 7.37 31.57 4.88
N ARG A 252 6.99 30.41 5.45
CA ARG A 252 6.39 30.30 6.79
C ARG A 252 7.39 29.95 7.89
N GLY A 253 8.66 29.73 7.57
CA GLY A 253 9.67 29.35 8.57
C GLY A 253 9.55 27.90 9.09
N VAL A 254 8.84 27.02 8.40
CA VAL A 254 8.61 25.61 8.80
C VAL A 254 9.41 24.60 7.97
N GLN A 255 10.32 25.09 7.12
CA GLN A 255 11.12 24.30 6.18
C GLN A 255 12.01 23.24 6.85
N LEU A 256 12.43 23.46 8.09
CA LEU A 256 13.30 22.52 8.81
C LEU A 256 12.60 21.19 9.11
N LEU A 257 11.29 21.21 9.35
CA LEU A 257 10.49 20.00 9.50
C LEU A 257 9.93 19.53 8.15
N TYR A 258 9.46 20.45 7.33
CA TYR A 258 8.78 20.12 6.07
C TYR A 258 9.70 19.52 4.99
N ASN A 259 10.87 20.10 4.76
CA ASN A 259 11.77 19.64 3.69
C ASN A 259 12.20 18.17 3.85
N PRO A 260 12.72 17.73 5.02
CA PRO A 260 13.14 16.34 5.16
C PRO A 260 11.95 15.37 5.11
N THR A 261 10.80 15.71 5.70
CA THR A 261 9.61 14.84 5.72
C THR A 261 8.96 14.71 4.34
N SER A 262 8.89 15.79 3.56
CA SER A 262 8.37 15.75 2.18
C SER A 262 9.28 14.93 1.25
N VAL A 263 10.59 15.12 1.33
CA VAL A 263 11.56 14.33 0.54
C VAL A 263 11.52 12.86 0.96
N TYR A 264 11.50 12.57 2.26
CA TYR A 264 11.37 11.22 2.79
C TYR A 264 10.11 10.52 2.25
N THR A 265 8.96 11.21 2.27
CA THR A 265 7.69 10.67 1.78
C THR A 265 7.79 10.30 0.30
N VAL A 266 8.33 11.19 -0.54
CA VAL A 266 8.50 10.91 -1.97
C VAL A 266 9.41 9.72 -2.21
N ILE A 267 10.54 9.61 -1.50
CA ILE A 267 11.48 8.48 -1.64
C ILE A 267 10.80 7.16 -1.26
N VAL A 268 10.11 7.12 -0.12
CA VAL A 268 9.39 5.93 0.32
C VAL A 268 8.30 5.55 -0.69
N TRP A 269 7.55 6.52 -1.22
CA TRP A 269 6.49 6.28 -2.20
C TRP A 269 7.01 5.83 -3.57
N ILE A 270 8.20 6.26 -3.99
CA ILE A 270 8.89 5.66 -5.16
C ILE A 270 9.10 4.16 -4.92
N GLY A 271 9.49 3.77 -3.70
CA GLY A 271 9.61 2.38 -3.30
C GLY A 271 8.32 1.58 -3.53
N TYR A 272 7.16 2.12 -3.14
CA TYR A 272 5.87 1.47 -3.42
C TYR A 272 5.63 1.26 -4.91
N ARG A 273 5.92 2.25 -5.75
CA ARG A 273 5.67 2.17 -7.20
C ARG A 273 6.58 1.16 -7.86
N VAL A 274 7.87 1.15 -7.50
CA VAL A 274 8.83 0.15 -7.99
C VAL A 274 8.40 -1.26 -7.58
N ILE A 275 8.04 -1.47 -6.32
CA ILE A 275 7.62 -2.79 -5.84
C ILE A 275 6.31 -3.22 -6.50
N LEU A 276 5.35 -2.34 -6.72
CA LEU A 276 4.14 -2.65 -7.48
C LEU A 276 4.46 -3.12 -8.91
N GLY A 277 5.42 -2.45 -9.56
CA GLY A 277 5.92 -2.85 -10.88
C GLY A 277 6.61 -4.22 -10.91
N VAL A 278 7.34 -4.59 -9.86
CA VAL A 278 8.09 -5.86 -9.80
C VAL A 278 7.26 -7.02 -9.23
N SER A 279 6.26 -6.74 -8.39
CA SER A 279 5.43 -7.74 -7.73
C SER A 279 4.18 -8.08 -8.53
N ASP A 280 3.10 -7.36 -8.28
CA ASP A 280 1.76 -7.68 -8.77
C ASP A 280 1.61 -7.39 -10.28
N PHE A 281 2.45 -6.50 -10.83
CA PHE A 281 2.46 -6.17 -12.25
C PHE A 281 3.21 -7.21 -13.10
N SER A 282 4.47 -7.51 -12.77
CA SER A 282 5.33 -8.39 -13.57
C SER A 282 5.44 -9.83 -13.05
N GLY A 283 4.99 -10.11 -11.83
CA GLY A 283 5.13 -11.42 -11.19
C GLY A 283 6.55 -11.76 -10.74
N GLY A 284 7.47 -10.79 -10.68
CA GLY A 284 8.91 -11.02 -10.48
C GLY A 284 9.34 -11.43 -9.06
N ILE A 285 8.48 -11.26 -8.05
CA ILE A 285 8.72 -11.71 -6.67
C ILE A 285 7.54 -12.51 -6.13
N SER A 286 7.78 -13.36 -5.12
CA SER A 286 6.75 -14.20 -4.50
C SER A 286 5.71 -13.38 -3.70
N PRO A 287 4.52 -13.95 -3.41
CA PRO A 287 3.54 -13.31 -2.53
C PRO A 287 4.08 -12.99 -1.13
N ASP A 288 4.92 -13.86 -0.56
CA ASP A 288 5.56 -13.62 0.74
C ASP A 288 6.49 -12.41 0.73
N GLU A 289 7.37 -12.34 -0.27
CA GLU A 289 8.29 -11.21 -0.44
C GLU A 289 7.53 -9.90 -0.67
N THR A 290 6.44 -9.98 -1.44
CA THR A 290 5.54 -8.84 -1.66
C THR A 290 4.96 -8.34 -0.33
N VAL A 291 4.45 -9.24 0.52
CA VAL A 291 3.93 -8.89 1.84
C VAL A 291 5.01 -8.27 2.73
N VAL A 292 6.21 -8.86 2.79
CA VAL A 292 7.32 -8.37 3.62
C VAL A 292 7.78 -6.98 3.20
N VAL A 293 7.95 -6.74 1.89
CA VAL A 293 8.44 -5.44 1.42
C VAL A 293 7.40 -4.35 1.64
N PHE A 294 6.12 -4.60 1.35
CA PHE A 294 5.07 -3.63 1.62
C PHE A 294 4.87 -3.38 3.12
N ALA A 295 5.02 -4.40 3.96
CA ALA A 295 5.02 -4.25 5.41
C ALA A 295 6.12 -3.28 5.90
N ILE A 296 7.35 -3.41 5.40
CA ILE A 296 8.45 -2.50 5.74
C ILE A 296 8.14 -1.07 5.25
N LEU A 297 7.68 -0.94 4.01
CA LEU A 297 7.31 0.36 3.45
C LEU A 297 6.17 1.02 4.24
N ASP A 298 5.21 0.25 4.76
CA ASP A 298 4.09 0.76 5.55
C ASP A 298 4.55 1.26 6.91
N ILE A 299 5.48 0.56 7.58
CA ILE A 299 6.10 1.03 8.84
C ILE A 299 6.78 2.39 8.61
N LEU A 300 7.52 2.53 7.51
CA LEU A 300 8.20 3.77 7.16
C LEU A 300 7.21 4.90 6.82
N ALA A 301 6.23 4.61 5.97
CA ALA A 301 5.30 5.63 5.47
C ALA A 301 4.24 6.07 6.48
N LYS A 302 3.90 5.23 7.47
CA LYS A 302 2.77 5.46 8.38
C LYS A 302 3.23 5.78 9.81
N PRO A 303 3.58 4.81 10.67
CA PRO A 303 3.96 5.15 12.04
C PRO A 303 5.26 5.94 12.09
N ALA A 304 6.32 5.58 11.34
CA ALA A 304 7.59 6.30 11.43
C ALA A 304 7.47 7.76 10.98
N LEU A 305 6.86 8.00 9.80
CA LEU A 305 6.54 9.36 9.34
C LEU A 305 5.60 10.09 10.31
N GLY A 306 4.57 9.40 10.78
CA GLY A 306 3.56 9.94 11.70
C GLY A 306 4.15 10.44 13.01
N PHE A 307 4.95 9.61 13.67
CA PHE A 307 5.68 10.00 14.89
C PHE A 307 6.67 11.13 14.62
N TRP A 308 7.36 11.13 13.47
CA TRP A 308 8.26 12.22 13.11
C TRP A 308 7.51 13.55 12.97
N LEU A 309 6.39 13.57 12.25
CA LEU A 309 5.57 14.77 12.08
C LEU A 309 5.03 15.27 13.42
N VAL A 310 4.46 14.38 14.22
CA VAL A 310 3.85 14.70 15.51
C VAL A 310 4.88 15.25 16.50
N LEU A 311 6.00 14.55 16.69
CA LEU A 311 7.05 14.97 17.64
C LEU A 311 7.82 16.20 17.13
N GLY A 312 8.02 16.30 15.82
CA GLY A 312 8.65 17.46 15.19
C GLY A 312 7.81 18.72 15.35
N HIS A 313 6.49 18.60 15.18
CA HIS A 313 5.56 19.70 15.36
C HIS A 313 5.49 20.18 16.81
N GLN A 314 5.60 19.29 17.80
CA GLN A 314 5.66 19.71 19.21
C GLN A 314 6.93 20.50 19.56
N LYS A 315 8.08 20.16 18.93
CA LYS A 315 9.36 20.84 19.18
C LYS A 315 9.49 22.16 18.45
N SER A 316 8.92 22.24 17.26
CA SER A 316 8.90 23.45 16.48
C SER A 316 7.77 24.33 17.01
N ASN A 317 8.06 25.53 17.52
CA ASN A 317 7.04 26.56 17.81
C ASN A 317 6.28 27.03 16.55
N SER A 318 6.33 26.26 15.45
CA SER A 318 5.52 26.45 14.26
C SER A 318 4.06 26.19 14.61
N GLN A 319 3.41 27.23 15.12
CA GLN A 319 1.96 27.25 15.23
C GLN A 319 1.41 27.24 13.82
N VAL A 320 1.14 26.03 13.31
CA VAL A 320 0.25 25.87 12.17
C VAL A 320 -1.15 26.12 12.73
N GLU A 321 -1.48 27.40 12.89
CA GLU A 321 -2.85 27.82 13.16
C GLU A 321 -3.68 27.48 11.92
N LEU A 322 -4.56 26.50 12.08
CA LEU A 322 -5.58 26.16 11.11
C LEU A 322 -6.75 27.10 11.37
N ASP A 323 -6.57 28.37 11.04
CA ASP A 323 -7.59 29.39 11.21
C ASP A 323 -8.49 29.47 9.96
N GLY A 324 -9.57 30.26 10.03
CA GLY A 324 -10.51 30.45 8.93
C GLY A 324 -11.37 29.21 8.66
N VAL A 325 -11.46 28.74 7.41
CA VAL A 325 -12.41 27.68 6.98
C VAL A 325 -12.34 26.39 7.82
N TRP A 326 -11.20 26.05 8.40
CA TRP A 326 -11.03 24.83 9.22
C TRP A 326 -11.68 24.92 10.60
N THR A 327 -11.65 26.09 11.22
CA THR A 327 -12.25 26.36 12.54
C THR A 327 -13.65 26.94 12.41
N GLU A 328 -13.89 27.72 11.37
CA GLU A 328 -15.06 28.61 11.23
C GLU A 328 -15.99 28.23 10.06
N GLY A 329 -15.58 27.31 9.18
CA GLY A 329 -16.36 26.81 8.05
C GLY A 329 -16.36 27.71 6.81
N PHE A 330 -17.01 27.24 5.74
CA PHE A 330 -17.19 28.03 4.51
C PHE A 330 -18.16 29.19 4.78
N GLY A 331 -17.74 30.42 4.47
CA GLY A 331 -18.58 31.62 4.58
C GLY A 331 -18.34 32.48 5.82
N HIS A 332 -17.32 32.17 6.65
CA HIS A 332 -16.91 33.10 7.70
C HIS A 332 -16.34 34.38 7.09
N ARG A 333 -16.82 35.53 7.57
CA ARG A 333 -16.57 36.87 7.01
C ARG A 333 -15.18 37.36 7.41
N GLU A 334 -14.12 36.78 6.84
CA GLU A 334 -12.81 37.42 6.78
C GLU A 334 -12.90 38.66 5.86
N GLY A 335 -13.42 39.78 6.37
CA GLY A 335 -13.55 41.00 5.57
C GLY A 335 -14.56 42.05 6.00
N ALA A 336 -15.20 41.95 7.17
CA ALA A 336 -15.98 43.07 7.71
C ALA A 336 -15.05 44.13 8.35
N ILE A 337 -14.15 44.72 7.56
CA ILE A 337 -13.51 45.98 7.94
C ILE A 337 -14.62 47.04 7.90
N ARG A 338 -14.96 47.61 9.07
CA ARG A 338 -15.73 48.86 9.12
C ARG A 338 -14.84 50.00 8.63
N VAL A 339 -14.88 50.32 7.35
CA VAL A 339 -14.35 51.59 6.81
C VAL A 339 -15.49 52.60 6.72
N GLY A 340 -15.42 53.64 7.54
CA GLY A 340 -15.98 54.96 7.26
C GLY A 340 -17.47 55.19 7.53
N GLU A 341 -17.78 55.67 8.73
CA GLU A 341 -18.71 56.81 8.86
C GLU A 341 -17.78 58.02 9.07
N GLY A 342 -17.32 58.68 8.01
CA GLY A 342 -18.10 59.71 7.33
C GLY A 342 -17.56 61.08 7.76
N ALA A 343 -16.33 61.42 7.33
CA ALA A 343 -15.91 62.81 7.33
C ALA A 343 -16.47 63.48 6.08
N GLY A 344 -17.38 64.46 6.26
CA GLY A 344 -17.67 65.48 5.25
C GLY A 344 -19.15 65.76 5.02
N GLY A 345 -19.62 66.91 5.50
CA GLY A 345 -20.77 67.59 4.92
C GLY A 345 -21.46 68.62 5.82
N GLY A 346 -21.16 69.91 5.61
CA GLY A 346 -22.17 70.97 5.77
C GLY A 346 -21.82 72.11 6.71
N GLU A 347 -21.46 73.25 6.12
CA GLU A 347 -21.52 74.60 6.69
C GLU A 347 -22.91 74.91 7.31
N ALA A 348 -22.90 75.59 8.46
CA ALA A 348 -23.70 76.78 8.77
C ALA A 348 -23.24 77.38 10.12
#